data_AF-A0AAE1JPA9-F1
#
_entry.id   AF-A0AAE1JPA9-F1
#
_cell.length_a   1.000
_cell.length_b   1.000
_cell.length_c   1.000
_cell.angle_alpha   90.00
_cell.angle_beta   90.00
_cell.angle_gamma   90.00
#
_symmetry.space_group_name_H-M   'P 1'
#
loop_
_entity.id
_entity.type
_entity.pdbx_description
1 polymer ?
#
loop_
_entity_poly.entity_id
_entity_poly.type
_entity_poly.pdbx_seq_one_letter_code
_entity_poly.pdbx_strand_id
1 'polypeptide(L)'
;MKKVGGIAGNVFQNRRVLGLFGVGVGKTTLAKALLNRLVVHFERRGFISSVREESSKDGGLISLRNRVINDISHQVVDGDDIPAFRRTADENRVMIILDDVK
;
A
#
# COMPACT_ATOMS: atom_id res chain seq x y z
N MET A 1 8.47 12.26 -27.56
CA MET A 1 8.06 10.85 -27.83
C MET A 1 9.31 10.00 -27.86
N LYS A 2 9.44 9.01 -26.96
CA LYS A 2 10.46 7.96 -27.08
C LYS A 2 9.78 6.62 -26.79
N LYS A 3 9.88 5.73 -27.79
CA LYS A 3 9.48 4.33 -27.72
C LYS A 3 10.70 3.55 -27.21
N VAL A 4 10.50 2.64 -26.27
CA VAL A 4 11.50 1.62 -25.89
C VAL A 4 10.84 0.27 -26.08
N GLY A 5 11.49 -0.59 -26.87
CA GLY A 5 11.07 -1.97 -27.13
C GLY A 5 11.74 -2.97 -26.20
N GLY A 6 11.18 -4.19 -26.19
CA GLY A 6 11.71 -5.37 -25.52
C GLY A 6 10.73 -5.93 -24.49
N ILE A 7 10.11 -7.08 -24.80
CA ILE A 7 9.34 -7.88 -23.85
C ILE A 7 10.19 -9.09 -23.49
N ALA A 8 10.57 -9.20 -22.22
CA ALA A 8 11.10 -10.43 -21.64
C ALA A 8 10.56 -10.57 -20.22
N GLY A 9 9.85 -11.67 -19.95
CA GLY A 9 9.68 -12.24 -18.61
C GLY A 9 8.46 -11.79 -17.80
N ASN A 10 7.51 -12.72 -17.68
CA ASN A 10 6.56 -12.95 -16.58
C ASN A 10 5.40 -11.97 -16.36
N VAL A 11 4.20 -12.56 -16.33
CA VAL A 11 2.91 -11.95 -16.00
C VAL A 11 2.88 -11.57 -14.51
N PHE A 12 3.33 -10.36 -14.16
CA PHE A 12 3.13 -9.78 -12.83
C PHE A 12 2.85 -8.27 -12.93
N GLN A 13 1.74 -7.84 -13.54
CA GLN A 13 1.47 -6.39 -13.71
C GLN A 13 0.00 -6.00 -13.54
N ASN A 14 -0.63 -6.38 -12.42
CA ASN A 14 -1.92 -5.81 -11.99
C ASN A 14 -1.79 -4.94 -10.72
N ARG A 15 -0.71 -4.15 -10.60
CA ARG A 15 -0.53 -3.19 -9.50
C ARG A 15 -0.93 -1.79 -9.98
N ARG A 16 -1.82 -1.12 -9.25
CA ARG A 16 -2.23 0.26 -9.50
C ARG A 16 -1.96 1.11 -8.27
N VAL A 17 -1.39 2.29 -8.48
CA VAL A 17 -1.15 3.28 -7.42
C VAL A 17 -1.92 4.55 -7.79
N LEU A 18 -2.69 5.08 -6.84
CA LEU A 18 -3.42 6.34 -6.99
C LEU A 18 -2.90 7.33 -5.94
N GLY A 19 -2.31 8.43 -6.40
CA GLY A 19 -1.89 9.54 -5.54
C GLY A 19 -2.87 10.70 -5.63
N LEU A 20 -3.31 11.23 -4.49
CA LEU A 20 -4.11 12.45 -4.40
C LEU A 20 -3.25 13.57 -3.80
N PHE A 21 -2.85 14.54 -4.62
CA PHE A 21 -2.01 15.66 -4.22
C PHE A 21 -2.69 17.00 -4.52
N GLY A 22 -2.33 18.06 -3.78
CA GLY A 22 -2.87 19.41 -4.00
C GLY A 22 -3.10 20.21 -2.72
N VAL A 23 -3.38 21.51 -2.88
CA VAL A 23 -3.66 22.45 -1.78
C VAL A 23 -5.14 22.35 -1.38
N GLY A 24 -5.45 22.33 -0.07
CA GLY A 24 -6.83 22.29 0.45
C GLY A 24 -7.22 21.02 1.23
N VAL A 25 -8.42 21.05 1.83
CA VAL A 25 -8.90 20.12 2.89
C VAL A 25 -9.71 18.90 2.40
N GLY A 26 -10.00 18.78 1.10
CA GLY A 26 -10.92 17.75 0.58
C GLY A 26 -10.28 16.42 0.13
N LYS A 27 -8.95 16.31 0.08
CA LYS A 27 -8.25 15.15 -0.50
C LYS A 27 -8.57 13.86 0.24
N THR A 28 -8.42 13.88 1.57
CA THR A 28 -8.71 12.74 2.43
C THR A 28 -10.20 12.37 2.36
N THR A 29 -11.10 13.35 2.22
CA THR A 29 -12.54 13.09 2.04
C THR A 29 -12.83 12.36 0.73
N LEU A 30 -12.28 12.84 -0.38
CA LEU A 30 -12.43 12.18 -1.69
C LEU A 30 -11.80 10.78 -1.68
N ALA A 31 -10.62 10.64 -1.08
CA ALA A 31 -9.94 9.35 -0.90
C ALA A 31 -10.86 8.37 -0.16
N LYS A 32 -11.38 8.77 1.00
CA LYS A 32 -12.29 7.93 1.80
C LYS A 32 -13.54 7.53 1.03
N ALA A 33 -14.17 8.46 0.31
CA ALA A 33 -15.37 8.16 -0.49
C ALA A 33 -15.09 7.13 -1.60
N LEU A 34 -13.96 7.26 -2.30
CA LEU A 34 -13.53 6.31 -3.32
C LEU A 34 -13.18 4.95 -2.70
N LEU A 35 -12.39 4.95 -1.63
CA LEU A 35 -11.94 3.73 -0.94
C LEU A 35 -13.12 2.95 -0.38
N ASN A 36 -14.13 3.60 0.19
CA ASN A 36 -15.35 2.94 0.66
C ASN A 36 -16.11 2.19 -0.43
N ARG A 37 -16.01 2.63 -1.69
CA ARG A 37 -16.61 1.92 -2.83
C ARG A 37 -15.75 0.74 -3.29
N LEU A 38 -14.43 0.89 -3.22
CA LEU A 38 -13.49 -0.10 -3.75
C LEU A 38 -13.19 -1.22 -2.75
N VAL A 39 -13.24 -0.94 -1.45
CA VAL A 39 -12.80 -1.81 -0.36
C VAL A 39 -13.40 -3.22 -0.41
N VAL A 40 -14.65 -3.33 -0.89
CA VAL A 40 -15.38 -4.61 -1.01
C VAL A 40 -14.75 -5.57 -2.02
N HIS A 41 -13.94 -5.08 -2.95
CA HIS A 41 -13.29 -5.89 -3.98
C HIS A 41 -11.92 -6.46 -3.56
N PHE A 42 -11.46 -6.15 -2.34
CA PHE A 42 -10.15 -6.57 -1.84
C PHE A 42 -10.30 -7.49 -0.63
N GLU A 43 -9.64 -8.66 -0.70
CA GLU A 43 -9.63 -9.67 0.36
C GLU A 43 -8.72 -9.26 1.54
N ARG A 44 -7.62 -8.55 1.27
CA ARG A 44 -6.69 -8.06 2.29
C ARG A 44 -6.55 -6.54 2.23
N ARG A 45 -6.45 -5.90 3.39
CA ARG A 45 -6.56 -4.44 3.52
C ARG A 45 -5.59 -3.94 4.60
N GLY A 46 -4.86 -2.87 4.32
CA GLY A 46 -4.03 -2.17 5.29
C GLY A 46 -4.28 -0.67 5.26
N PHE A 47 -4.23 -0.02 6.42
CA PHE A 47 -4.47 1.43 6.53
C PHE A 47 -3.50 2.08 7.52
N ILE A 48 -2.82 3.12 7.05
CA ILE A 48 -1.92 3.93 7.87
C ILE A 48 -2.31 5.40 7.70
N SER A 49 -2.79 6.02 8.79
CA SER A 49 -3.30 7.39 8.78
C SER A 49 -2.23 8.49 8.85
N SER A 50 -1.09 8.18 9.46
CA SER A 50 -0.12 9.19 9.92
C SER A 50 1.28 8.89 9.39
N VAL A 51 1.39 8.68 8.07
CA VAL A 51 2.65 8.23 7.45
C VAL A 51 3.77 9.25 7.65
N ARG A 52 3.49 10.55 7.47
CA ARG A 52 4.45 11.64 7.65
C ARG A 52 5.01 11.69 9.06
N GLU A 53 4.15 11.57 10.06
CA GLU A 53 4.58 11.58 11.46
C GLU A 53 5.43 10.35 11.79
N GLU A 54 4.93 9.15 11.44
CA GLU A 54 5.59 7.90 11.81
C GLU A 54 6.92 7.72 11.06
N SER A 55 6.98 8.10 9.78
CA SER A 55 8.23 8.02 9.00
C SER A 55 9.33 8.96 9.49
N SER A 56 8.99 9.98 10.29
CA SER A 56 9.94 10.93 10.86
C SER A 56 10.60 10.43 12.16
N LYS A 57 10.12 9.32 12.74
CA LYS A 57 10.67 8.72 13.96
C LYS A 57 11.87 7.85 13.65
N ASP A 58 12.76 7.66 14.63
CA ASP A 58 13.85 6.68 14.52
C ASP A 58 13.27 5.27 14.36
N GLY A 59 13.76 4.52 13.37
CA GLY A 59 13.16 3.25 12.96
C GLY A 59 11.74 3.34 12.38
N GLY A 60 11.21 4.53 12.13
CA GLY A 60 9.81 4.77 11.74
C GLY A 60 9.39 4.09 10.44
N LEU A 61 10.29 4.02 9.44
CA LEU A 61 10.03 3.26 8.21
C LEU A 61 9.93 1.75 8.44
N ILE A 62 10.70 1.21 9.39
CA ILE A 62 10.63 -0.20 9.77
C ILE A 62 9.30 -0.48 10.49
N SER A 63 8.88 0.42 11.39
CA SER A 63 7.57 0.39 12.04
C SER A 63 6.43 0.37 11.01
N LEU A 64 6.45 1.30 10.04
CA LEU A 64 5.48 1.38 8.95
C LEU A 64 5.45 0.10 8.10
N ARG A 65 6.63 -0.41 7.71
CA ARG A 65 6.75 -1.66 6.94
C ARG A 65 6.12 -2.83 7.69
N ASN A 66 6.48 -3.00 8.95
CA ASN A 66 6.01 -4.11 9.77
C ASN A 66 4.48 -4.02 9.99
N ARG A 67 3.94 -2.81 10.12
CA ARG A 67 2.49 -2.59 10.20
C ARG A 67 1.78 -3.03 8.92
N VAL A 68 2.28 -2.64 7.75
CA VAL A 68 1.72 -3.11 6.46
C VAL A 68 1.80 -4.63 6.35
N ILE A 69 2.94 -5.24 6.70
CA ILE A 69 3.10 -6.69 6.65
C ILE A 69 2.08 -7.38 7.56
N ASN A 70 1.90 -6.92 8.79
CA ASN A 70 0.96 -7.49 9.73
C ASN A 70 -0.50 -7.34 9.29
N ASP A 71 -0.88 -6.17 8.76
CA ASP A 71 -2.24 -5.91 8.24
C ASP A 71 -2.61 -6.85 7.09
N ILE A 72 -1.63 -7.23 6.25
CA ILE A 72 -1.87 -8.06 5.06
C ILE A 72 -1.70 -9.56 5.33
N SER A 73 -0.64 -9.95 6.04
CA SER A 73 -0.26 -11.36 6.21
C SER A 73 -1.06 -12.10 7.29
N HIS A 74 -1.71 -11.40 8.25
CA HIS A 74 -2.45 -11.96 9.40
C HIS A 74 -1.72 -12.98 10.29
N GLN A 75 -0.48 -13.35 9.97
CA GLN A 75 0.42 -14.09 10.83
C GLN A 75 1.22 -13.08 11.66
N VAL A 76 1.50 -13.42 12.92
CA VAL A 76 2.50 -12.69 13.71
C VAL A 76 3.83 -12.98 13.07
N VAL A 77 4.19 -12.12 12.13
CA VAL A 77 5.49 -12.15 11.48
C VAL A 77 6.44 -11.45 12.43
N ASP A 78 7.29 -12.23 13.11
CA ASP A 78 8.49 -11.65 13.69
C ASP A 78 9.33 -11.06 12.57
N GLY A 79 9.88 -9.88 12.83
CA GLY A 79 10.47 -8.95 11.87
C GLY A 79 11.02 -9.57 10.58
N ASP A 80 10.58 -9.01 9.45
CA ASP A 80 11.12 -9.19 8.10
C ASP A 80 10.63 -10.38 7.24
N ASP A 81 9.45 -10.96 7.51
CA ASP A 81 8.85 -11.94 6.56
C ASP A 81 8.18 -11.27 5.34
N ILE A 82 8.99 -10.48 4.62
CA ILE A 82 8.70 -9.98 3.27
C ILE A 82 8.27 -11.14 2.34
N PRO A 83 8.88 -12.34 2.40
CA PRO A 83 8.41 -13.48 1.61
C PRO A 83 6.95 -13.87 1.88
N ALA A 84 6.52 -13.99 3.13
CA ALA A 84 5.11 -14.29 3.47
C ALA A 84 4.16 -13.18 3.04
N PHE A 85 4.56 -11.92 3.21
CA PHE A 85 3.81 -10.78 2.68
C PHE A 85 3.62 -10.89 1.16
N ARG A 86 4.69 -11.20 0.42
CA ARG A 86 4.63 -11.32 -1.05
C ARG A 86 3.73 -12.47 -1.47
N ARG A 87 3.83 -13.64 -0.85
CA ARG A 87 2.93 -14.78 -1.11
C ARG A 87 1.46 -14.38 -0.90
N THR A 88 1.16 -13.78 0.25
CA THR A 88 -0.20 -13.32 0.56
C THR A 88 -0.69 -12.30 -0.46
N ALA A 89 0.16 -11.35 -0.86
CA ALA A 89 -0.18 -10.33 -1.82
C ALA A 89 -0.31 -10.83 -3.27
N ASP A 90 0.34 -11.94 -3.61
CA ASP A 90 0.22 -12.57 -4.93
C ASP A 90 -1.04 -13.46 -5.03
N GLU A 91 -1.50 -14.01 -3.90
CA GLU A 91 -2.70 -14.85 -3.81
C GLU A 91 -4.00 -14.07 -3.58
N ASN A 92 -3.92 -12.79 -3.19
CA ASN A 92 -5.07 -11.98 -2.80
C ASN A 92 -5.06 -10.61 -3.50
N ARG A 93 -6.24 -10.03 -3.75
CA ARG A 93 -6.32 -8.61 -4.10
C ARG A 93 -6.12 -7.81 -2.83
N VAL A 94 -5.00 -7.10 -2.77
CA VAL A 94 -4.59 -6.31 -1.62
C VAL A 94 -4.85 -4.81 -1.86
N MET A 95 -5.46 -4.15 -0.87
CA MET A 95 -5.57 -2.69 -0.84
C MET A 95 -4.76 -2.13 0.33
N ILE A 96 -3.85 -1.20 0.05
CA ILE A 96 -3.09 -0.47 1.08
C ILE A 96 -3.41 1.01 0.94
N ILE A 97 -3.76 1.64 2.05
CA ILE A 97 -4.07 3.06 2.13
C ILE A 97 -3.02 3.74 3.00
N LEU A 98 -2.36 4.73 2.42
CA LEU A 98 -1.37 5.56 3.07
C LEU A 98 -1.90 7.00 3.07
N ASP A 99 -2.31 7.49 4.24
CA ASP A 99 -2.78 8.87 4.43
C ASP A 99 -1.66 9.72 5.05
N ASP A 100 -1.73 11.02 4.75
CA ASP A 100 -0.72 12.01 5.14
C ASP A 100 0.72 11.58 4.79
N VAL A 101 0.98 11.33 3.51
CA VAL A 101 2.34 11.08 2.97
C VAL A 101 2.98 12.43 2.58
N LYS A 102 4.31 12.54 2.67
CA LYS A 102 5.08 13.73 2.29
C LYS A 102 5.69 13.59 0.91
#